data_AF-A0A919K4U8-F1
#
_entry.id   AF-A0A919K4U8-F1
#
_cell.length_a   1.000
_cell.length_b   1.000
_cell.length_c   1.000
_cell.angle_alpha   90.00
_cell.angle_beta   90.00
_cell.angle_gamma   90.00
#
_symmetry.space_group_name_H-M   'P 1'
#
loop_
_entity.id
_entity.type
_entity.pdbx_description
1 polymer ?
#
loop_
_entity_poly.entity_id
_entity_poly.type
_entity_poly.pdbx_seq_one_letter_code
_entity_poly.pdbx_strand_id
1 'polypeptide(L)'
;MCEYCGCQAVTAIGDLTREHDHVVALIGDVRVAHTAGDTDRMAGLARRIAAVLAPHTAVEEQGLFPLLAAEFPEHVATLELEHRQVEAVLGAAADGTPADPGWPDRLITTLEVLREHILKEQDGVFPAALTSLSGSDWDGVNAVRARVGSLLAAPEATSAP
;
A
#
# COMPACT_ATOMS: atom_id res chain seq x y z
N MET A 1 18.80 -15.78 -9.13
CA MET A 1 19.27 -14.38 -9.19
C MET A 1 19.23 -13.97 -10.64
N CYS A 2 18.30 -13.10 -11.02
CA CYS A 2 18.21 -12.57 -12.37
C CYS A 2 18.84 -11.18 -12.34
N GLU A 3 20.01 -11.01 -12.96
CA GLU A 3 20.78 -9.75 -13.00
C GLU A 3 20.27 -8.78 -14.07
N TYR A 4 19.01 -8.91 -14.51
CA TYR A 4 18.43 -8.04 -15.51
C TYR A 4 17.59 -6.94 -14.83
N CYS A 5 17.93 -5.68 -15.10
CA CYS A 5 17.28 -4.48 -14.53
C CYS A 5 15.73 -4.52 -14.63
N GLY A 6 15.18 -5.15 -15.68
CA GLY A 6 13.74 -5.32 -15.84
C GLY A 6 13.09 -6.28 -14.86
N CYS A 7 13.77 -7.34 -14.41
CA CYS A 7 13.23 -8.29 -13.44
C CYS A 7 13.10 -7.67 -12.05
N GLN A 8 14.01 -6.77 -11.68
CA GLN A 8 14.01 -6.08 -10.40
C GLN A 8 12.84 -5.09 -10.29
N ALA A 9 12.60 -4.30 -11.33
CA ALA A 9 11.48 -3.37 -11.42
C ALA A 9 10.12 -4.10 -11.38
N VAL A 10 9.99 -5.19 -12.16
CA VAL A 10 8.79 -6.04 -12.18
C VAL A 10 8.54 -6.69 -10.83
N THR A 11 9.59 -7.01 -10.06
CA THR A 11 9.44 -7.59 -8.72
C THR A 11 8.90 -6.56 -7.73
N ALA A 12 9.52 -5.38 -7.63
CA ALA A 12 9.11 -4.35 -6.67
C ALA A 12 7.67 -3.87 -6.91
N ILE A 13 7.33 -3.52 -8.16
CA ILE A 13 5.96 -3.12 -8.53
C ILE A 13 5.00 -4.30 -8.37
N GLY A 14 5.40 -5.50 -8.78
CA GLY A 14 4.57 -6.70 -8.60
C GLY A 14 4.25 -6.99 -7.14
N ASP A 15 5.17 -6.70 -6.21
CA ASP A 15 4.93 -6.85 -4.77
C ASP A 15 3.95 -5.80 -4.24
N LEU A 16 4.15 -4.52 -4.58
CA LEU A 16 3.26 -3.43 -4.19
C LEU A 16 1.83 -3.63 -4.74
N THR A 17 1.69 -4.03 -6.01
CA THR A 17 0.40 -4.37 -6.62
C THR A 17 -0.31 -5.52 -5.91
N ARG A 18 0.40 -6.57 -5.47
CA ARG A 18 -0.24 -7.65 -4.71
C ARG A 18 -0.71 -7.19 -3.33
N GLU A 19 0.06 -6.33 -2.67
CA GLU A 19 -0.35 -5.70 -1.41
C GLU A 19 -1.61 -4.84 -1.61
N HIS A 20 -1.69 -4.07 -2.70
CA HIS A 20 -2.88 -3.34 -3.11
C HIS A 20 -4.10 -4.23 -3.35
N ASP A 21 -3.95 -5.31 -4.12
CA ASP A 21 -5.04 -6.24 -4.39
C ASP A 21 -5.58 -6.85 -3.08
N HIS A 22 -4.68 -7.19 -2.16
CA HIS A 22 -5.07 -7.71 -0.85
C HIS A 22 -5.82 -6.65 -0.02
N VAL A 23 -5.34 -5.42 0.00
CA VAL A 23 -6.01 -4.29 0.69
C VAL A 23 -7.38 -4.02 0.07
N VAL A 24 -7.52 -4.05 -1.25
CA VAL A 24 -8.81 -3.89 -1.95
C VAL A 24 -9.81 -4.98 -1.55
N ALA A 25 -9.37 -6.23 -1.41
CA ALA A 25 -10.21 -7.30 -0.90
C ALA A 25 -10.68 -7.02 0.55
N LEU A 26 -9.77 -6.58 1.42
CA LEU A 26 -10.11 -6.20 2.80
C LEU A 26 -11.08 -5.01 2.86
N ILE A 27 -10.94 -4.03 1.98
CA ILE A 27 -11.91 -2.91 1.85
C ILE A 27 -13.31 -3.45 1.54
N GLY A 28 -13.42 -4.45 0.67
CA GLY A 28 -14.68 -5.15 0.40
C GLY A 28 -15.28 -5.76 1.66
N ASP A 29 -14.47 -6.47 2.45
CA ASP A 29 -14.90 -7.05 3.73
C ASP A 29 -15.36 -5.98 4.74
N VAL A 30 -14.71 -4.82 4.79
CA VAL A 30 -15.10 -3.71 5.68
C VAL A 30 -16.47 -3.17 5.30
N ARG A 31 -16.76 -3.00 4.00
CA ARG A 31 -18.06 -2.53 3.53
C ARG A 31 -19.19 -3.49 3.92
N VAL A 32 -18.95 -4.80 3.83
CA VAL A 32 -19.90 -5.82 4.29
C VAL A 32 -20.13 -5.71 5.80
N ALA A 33 -19.07 -5.57 6.60
CA ALA A 33 -19.19 -5.39 8.05
C ALA A 33 -19.94 -4.10 8.43
N HIS A 34 -19.68 -2.99 7.73
CA HIS A 34 -20.38 -1.71 7.93
C HIS A 34 -21.88 -1.83 7.64
N THR A 35 -22.25 -2.49 6.53
CA THR A 35 -23.66 -2.74 6.18
C THR A 35 -24.39 -3.56 7.26
N ALA A 36 -23.67 -4.46 7.94
CA ALA A 36 -24.19 -5.27 9.03
C ALA A 36 -24.17 -4.56 10.40
N GLY A 37 -23.59 -3.35 10.50
CA GLY A 37 -23.38 -2.65 11.77
C GLY A 37 -22.36 -3.32 12.70
N ASP A 38 -21.49 -4.17 12.17
CA ASP A 38 -20.50 -4.95 12.94
C ASP A 38 -19.20 -4.18 13.13
N THR A 39 -19.22 -3.22 14.05
CA THR A 39 -18.09 -2.32 14.33
C THR A 39 -16.85 -3.07 14.85
N ASP A 40 -17.04 -4.15 15.59
CA ASP A 40 -15.93 -4.97 16.10
C ASP A 40 -15.18 -5.66 14.95
N ARG A 41 -15.92 -6.21 13.98
CA ARG A 41 -15.32 -6.75 12.75
C ARG A 41 -14.65 -5.67 11.92
N MET A 42 -15.24 -4.47 11.80
CA MET A 42 -14.60 -3.35 11.11
C MET A 42 -13.26 -2.99 11.75
N ALA A 43 -13.19 -2.92 13.09
CA ALA A 43 -11.94 -2.66 13.81
C ALA A 43 -10.88 -3.75 13.57
N GLY A 44 -11.29 -5.02 13.56
CA GLY A 44 -10.41 -6.14 13.21
C GLY A 44 -9.85 -6.04 11.79
N LEU A 45 -10.68 -5.66 10.81
CA LEU A 45 -10.26 -5.48 9.43
C LEU A 45 -9.37 -4.24 9.24
N ALA A 46 -9.67 -3.13 9.92
CA ALA A 46 -8.82 -1.94 9.91
C ALA A 46 -7.39 -2.25 10.38
N ARG A 47 -7.23 -3.03 11.46
CA ARG A 47 -5.91 -3.50 11.91
C ARG A 47 -5.20 -4.37 10.89
N ARG A 48 -5.93 -5.24 10.17
CA ARG A 48 -5.35 -6.07 9.10
C ARG A 48 -4.87 -5.22 7.93
N ILE A 49 -5.65 -4.22 7.50
CA ILE A 49 -5.25 -3.27 6.47
C ILE A 49 -4.01 -2.50 6.91
N ALA A 50 -4.00 -1.95 8.13
CA ALA A 50 -2.86 -1.21 8.67
C ALA A 50 -1.57 -2.05 8.69
N ALA A 51 -1.68 -3.32 9.07
CA ALA A 51 -0.53 -4.22 9.12
C ALA A 51 0.08 -4.49 7.73
N VAL A 52 -0.75 -4.50 6.67
CA VAL A 52 -0.28 -4.64 5.28
C VAL A 52 0.33 -3.33 4.78
N LEU A 53 -0.33 -2.20 5.08
CA LEU A 53 0.11 -0.89 4.61
C LEU A 53 1.40 -0.41 5.28
N ALA A 54 1.68 -0.78 6.52
CA ALA A 54 2.88 -0.30 7.23
C ALA A 54 4.21 -0.61 6.52
N PRO A 55 4.53 -1.86 6.13
CA PRO A 55 5.72 -2.13 5.33
C PRO A 55 5.60 -1.62 3.88
N HIS A 56 4.38 -1.55 3.34
CA HIS A 56 4.11 -1.09 1.98
C HIS A 56 4.48 0.38 1.78
N THR A 57 3.90 1.28 2.58
CA THR A 57 4.17 2.72 2.50
C THR A 57 5.63 3.04 2.85
N ALA A 58 6.29 2.20 3.67
CA ALA A 58 7.72 2.34 3.91
C ALA A 58 8.56 2.11 2.65
N VAL A 59 8.19 1.16 1.78
CA VAL A 59 8.87 0.95 0.49
C VAL A 59 8.66 2.14 -0.45
N GLU A 60 7.45 2.70 -0.45
CA GLU A 60 7.11 3.84 -1.27
C GLU A 60 7.83 5.10 -0.79
N GLU A 61 7.63 5.51 0.45
CA GLU A 61 8.15 6.78 0.99
C GLU A 61 9.67 6.80 1.17
N GLN A 62 10.29 5.65 1.44
CA GLN A 62 11.74 5.58 1.68
C GLN A 62 12.53 5.09 0.46
N GLY A 63 11.83 4.52 -0.53
CA GLY A 63 12.43 3.95 -1.72
C GLY A 63 11.97 4.65 -2.98
N LEU A 64 10.69 4.51 -3.32
CA LEU A 64 10.14 4.90 -4.62
C LEU A 64 9.92 6.41 -4.77
N PHE A 65 9.19 7.02 -3.84
CA PHE A 65 8.76 8.42 -3.90
C PHE A 65 9.92 9.43 -3.92
N PRO A 66 11.01 9.27 -3.14
CA PRO A 66 12.13 10.21 -3.21
C PRO A 66 12.75 10.32 -4.61
N LEU A 67 12.73 9.22 -5.38
CA LEU A 67 13.27 9.18 -6.73
C LEU A 67 12.36 9.93 -7.73
N LEU A 68 11.05 9.89 -7.52
CA LEU A 68 10.05 10.55 -8.36
C LEU A 68 9.84 12.03 -7.97
N ALA A 69 10.11 12.39 -6.72
CA ALA A 69 9.90 13.74 -6.20
C ALA A 69 10.77 14.81 -6.91
N ALA A 70 11.87 14.41 -7.55
CA ALA A 70 12.69 15.32 -8.35
C ALA A 70 11.92 15.90 -9.56
N GLU A 71 11.02 15.10 -10.15
CA GLU A 71 10.23 15.47 -11.32
C GLU A 71 8.78 15.83 -10.96
N PHE A 72 8.20 15.16 -9.95
CA PHE A 72 6.79 15.28 -9.57
C PHE A 72 6.58 15.59 -8.06
N PRO A 73 7.17 16.66 -7.51
CA PRO A 73 7.17 16.92 -6.07
C PRO A 73 5.76 17.13 -5.48
N GLU A 74 4.88 17.85 -6.18
CA GLU A 74 3.51 18.12 -5.69
C GLU A 74 2.65 16.86 -5.66
N HIS A 75 2.86 15.96 -6.64
CA HIS A 75 2.14 14.69 -6.71
C HIS A 75 2.57 13.77 -5.57
N VAL A 76 3.87 13.61 -5.36
CA VAL A 76 4.42 12.83 -4.24
C VAL A 76 3.93 13.37 -2.89
N ALA A 77 3.99 14.69 -2.68
CA ALA A 77 3.51 15.30 -1.42
C ALA A 77 2.01 15.03 -1.16
N THR A 78 1.21 14.92 -2.23
CA THR A 78 -0.21 14.56 -2.14
C THR A 78 -0.37 13.11 -1.69
N LEU A 79 0.38 12.18 -2.28
CA LEU A 79 0.34 10.75 -1.92
C LEU A 79 0.75 10.52 -0.47
N GLU A 80 1.84 11.14 -0.01
CA GLU A 80 2.28 11.07 1.38
C GLU A 80 1.25 11.65 2.37
N LEU A 81 0.51 12.69 1.96
CA LEU A 81 -0.58 13.22 2.78
C LEU A 81 -1.74 12.23 2.89
N GLU A 82 -2.08 11.57 1.78
CA GLU A 82 -3.10 10.53 1.74
C GLU A 82 -2.70 9.33 2.61
N HIS A 83 -1.43 8.89 2.58
CA HIS A 83 -0.89 7.88 3.50
C HIS A 83 -1.14 8.25 4.97
N ARG A 84 -0.74 9.45 5.38
CA ARG A 84 -0.91 9.93 6.77
C ARG A 84 -2.40 9.98 7.17
N GLN A 85 -3.27 10.41 6.26
CA GLN A 85 -4.72 10.44 6.51
C GLN A 85 -5.27 9.02 6.73
N VAL A 86 -4.87 8.07 5.87
CA VAL A 86 -5.30 6.68 5.95
C VAL A 86 -4.79 6.03 7.24
N GLU A 87 -3.49 6.17 7.52
CA GLU A 87 -2.84 5.65 8.72
C GLU A 87 -3.53 6.15 10.01
N ALA A 88 -3.85 7.44 10.09
CA ALA A 88 -4.49 8.00 11.27
C ALA A 88 -5.87 7.37 11.58
N VAL A 89 -6.69 7.11 10.55
CA VAL A 89 -8.04 6.54 10.74
C VAL A 89 -7.97 5.04 11.04
N LEU A 90 -7.06 4.31 10.39
CA LEU A 90 -6.82 2.90 10.68
C LEU A 90 -6.23 2.71 12.09
N GLY A 91 -5.27 3.56 12.46
CA GLY A 91 -4.57 3.53 13.75
C GLY A 91 -5.48 3.77 14.95
N ALA A 92 -6.61 4.45 14.77
CA ALA A 92 -7.62 4.59 15.82
C ALA A 92 -8.14 3.23 16.36
N ALA A 93 -8.08 2.17 15.55
CA ALA A 93 -8.50 0.81 15.92
C ALA A 93 -7.35 -0.07 16.45
N ALA A 94 -6.16 0.48 16.71
CA ALA A 94 -4.98 -0.29 17.11
C ALA A 94 -5.20 -1.10 18.40
N ASP A 95 -5.84 -0.50 19.40
CA ASP A 95 -6.05 -1.10 20.73
C ASP A 95 -7.43 -1.80 20.89
N GLY A 96 -8.21 -1.88 19.82
CA GLY A 96 -9.54 -2.50 19.84
C GLY A 96 -10.56 -1.72 19.02
N THR A 97 -11.83 -1.85 19.38
CA THR A 97 -12.92 -1.14 18.71
C THR A 97 -12.98 0.30 19.20
N PRO A 98 -12.90 1.31 18.32
CA PRO A 98 -12.97 2.71 18.73
C PRO A 98 -14.29 3.05 19.40
N ALA A 99 -14.23 3.79 20.51
CA ALA A 99 -15.42 4.24 21.23
C ALA A 99 -16.16 5.40 20.52
N ASP A 100 -15.53 6.03 19.54
CA ASP A 100 -16.12 7.11 18.76
C ASP A 100 -17.21 6.56 17.80
N PRO A 101 -18.49 6.93 17.98
CA PRO A 101 -19.58 6.44 17.14
C PRO A 101 -19.49 6.91 15.68
N GLY A 102 -18.72 7.96 15.39
CA GLY A 102 -18.48 8.43 14.02
C GLY A 102 -17.30 7.73 13.32
N TRP A 103 -16.54 6.89 14.03
CA TRP A 103 -15.41 6.18 13.42
C TRP A 103 -15.79 5.24 12.26
N PRO A 104 -16.89 4.46 12.31
CA PRO A 104 -17.26 3.58 11.22
C PRO A 104 -17.44 4.29 9.87
N ASP A 105 -18.15 5.43 9.89
CA ASP A 105 -18.40 6.20 8.66
C ASP A 105 -17.12 6.87 8.16
N ARG A 106 -16.30 7.41 9.07
CA ARG A 106 -14.98 7.94 8.68
C ARG A 106 -14.07 6.87 8.10
N LEU A 107 -14.12 5.64 8.62
CA LEU A 107 -13.38 4.52 8.04
C LEU A 107 -13.82 4.29 6.59
N ILE A 108 -15.13 4.22 6.32
CA ILE A 108 -15.64 4.03 4.96
C ILE A 108 -15.17 5.13 4.02
N THR A 109 -15.30 6.40 4.39
CA THR A 109 -14.82 7.53 3.57
C THR A 109 -13.31 7.45 3.34
N THR A 110 -12.52 7.12 4.36
CA THR A 110 -11.07 6.97 4.20
C THR A 110 -10.69 5.79 3.30
N LEU A 111 -11.44 4.69 3.33
CA LEU A 111 -11.19 3.55 2.44
C LEU A 111 -11.57 3.85 0.98
N GLU A 112 -12.45 4.82 0.73
CA GLU A 112 -12.67 5.36 -0.62
C GLU A 112 -11.45 6.15 -1.09
N VAL A 113 -10.89 7.01 -0.24
CA VAL A 113 -9.62 7.71 -0.54
C VAL A 113 -8.51 6.72 -0.84
N LEU A 114 -8.35 5.67 -0.01
CA LEU A 114 -7.36 4.62 -0.21
C LEU A 114 -7.56 3.89 -1.55
N ARG A 115 -8.81 3.64 -1.97
CA ARG A 115 -9.07 2.99 -3.26
C ARG A 115 -8.65 3.86 -4.44
N GLU A 116 -8.93 5.16 -4.38
CA GLU A 116 -8.50 6.10 -5.43
C GLU A 116 -6.98 6.31 -5.39
N HIS A 117 -6.38 6.31 -4.21
CA HIS A 117 -4.93 6.35 -4.02
C HIS A 117 -4.24 5.19 -4.75
N ILE A 118 -4.68 3.95 -4.48
CA ILE A 118 -4.19 2.74 -5.15
C ILE A 118 -4.27 2.85 -6.68
N LEU A 119 -5.33 3.48 -7.22
CA LEU A 119 -5.47 3.69 -8.66
C LEU A 119 -4.46 4.70 -9.20
N LYS A 120 -4.24 5.83 -8.50
CA LYS A 120 -3.22 6.82 -8.90
C LYS A 120 -1.84 6.18 -8.99
N GLU A 121 -1.54 5.28 -8.07
CA GLU A 121 -0.25 4.61 -8.05
C GLU A 121 -0.11 3.58 -9.16
N GLN A 122 -1.07 2.66 -9.28
CA GLN A 122 -0.99 1.59 -10.26
C GLN A 122 -1.11 2.06 -11.72
N ASP A 123 -1.93 3.06 -11.99
CA ASP A 123 -2.15 3.57 -13.35
C ASP A 123 -1.28 4.79 -13.69
N GLY A 124 -0.61 5.38 -12.69
CA GLY A 124 0.20 6.59 -12.85
C GLY A 124 1.64 6.42 -12.37
N VAL A 125 1.82 6.31 -11.04
CA VAL A 125 3.15 6.30 -10.40
C VAL A 125 4.00 5.10 -10.86
N PHE A 126 3.45 3.89 -10.86
CA PHE A 126 4.20 2.67 -11.21
C PHE A 126 4.62 2.66 -12.68
N PRO A 127 3.75 2.98 -13.67
CA PRO A 127 4.17 3.16 -15.05
C PRO A 127 5.25 4.24 -15.23
N ALA A 128 5.11 5.40 -14.56
CA ALA A 128 6.12 6.46 -14.63
C ALA A 128 7.47 6.01 -14.06
N ALA A 129 7.46 5.29 -12.94
CA ALA A 129 8.66 4.72 -12.33
C ALA A 129 9.34 3.70 -13.27
N LEU A 130 8.58 2.83 -13.93
CA LEU A 130 9.12 1.87 -14.91
C LEU A 130 9.87 2.55 -16.06
N THR A 131 9.40 3.72 -16.49
CA THR A 131 10.02 4.44 -17.60
C THR A 131 11.17 5.35 -17.19
N SER A 132 11.17 5.84 -15.95
CA SER A 132 12.10 6.89 -15.51
C SER A 132 13.26 6.38 -14.64
N LEU A 133 13.11 5.25 -13.95
CA LEU A 133 14.10 4.76 -12.99
C LEU A 133 15.13 3.80 -13.60
N SER A 134 16.37 3.94 -13.15
CA SER A 134 17.48 3.07 -13.54
C SER A 134 17.54 1.79 -12.69
N GLY A 135 18.36 0.82 -13.10
CA GLY A 135 18.57 -0.42 -12.32
C GLY A 135 19.07 -0.17 -10.89
N SER A 136 19.99 0.78 -10.71
CA SER A 136 20.50 1.15 -9.37
C SER A 136 19.46 1.81 -8.48
N ASP A 137 18.49 2.50 -9.07
CA ASP A 137 17.37 3.08 -8.33
C ASP A 137 16.47 1.95 -7.79
N TRP A 138 16.19 0.95 -8.63
CA TRP A 138 15.46 -0.24 -8.23
C TRP A 138 16.20 -1.08 -7.18
N ASP A 139 17.54 -1.12 -7.20
CA ASP A 139 18.33 -1.73 -6.12
C ASP A 139 18.08 -1.05 -4.78
N GLY A 140 17.99 0.29 -4.78
CA GLY A 140 17.63 1.08 -3.59
C GLY A 140 16.24 0.72 -3.05
N VAL A 141 15.23 0.68 -3.92
CA VAL A 141 13.86 0.28 -3.56
C VAL A 141 13.83 -1.14 -2.97
N ASN A 142 14.53 -2.08 -3.62
CA ASN A 142 14.62 -3.47 -3.16
C ASN A 142 15.35 -3.61 -1.82
N ALA A 143 16.35 -2.76 -1.54
CA ALA A 143 17.01 -2.73 -0.25
C ALA A 143 16.06 -2.28 0.88
N VAL A 144 15.17 -1.31 0.61
CA VAL A 144 14.10 -0.95 1.55
C VAL A 144 13.15 -2.12 1.75
N ARG A 145 12.66 -2.74 0.67
CA ARG A 145 11.79 -3.94 0.75
C ARG A 145 12.41 -5.05 1.59
N ALA A 146 13.68 -5.38 1.37
CA ALA A 146 14.39 -6.41 2.13
C ALA A 146 14.49 -6.08 3.64
N ARG A 147 14.59 -4.79 3.99
CA ARG A 147 14.63 -4.34 5.37
C ARG A 147 13.26 -4.41 6.06
N VAL A 148 12.20 -4.01 5.39
CA VAL A 148 10.85 -3.88 6.00
C VAL A 148 9.98 -5.13 5.83
N GLY A 149 10.31 -5.99 4.86
CA GLY A 149 9.58 -7.20 4.54
C GLY A 149 8.24 -6.94 3.83
N SER A 150 7.39 -7.97 3.82
CA SER A 150 5.99 -7.91 3.41
C SER A 150 5.19 -8.87 4.28
N LEU A 151 3.91 -8.57 4.51
CA LEU A 151 3.00 -9.54 5.12
C LEU A 151 2.56 -10.63 4.16
N LEU A 152 2.65 -10.38 2.85
CA LEU A 152 2.30 -11.38 1.86
C LEU A 152 3.50 -12.29 1.61
N ALA A 153 3.21 -13.58 1.46
CA ALA A 153 4.23 -14.54 1.06
C ALA A 153 4.81 -14.15 -0.31
N ALA A 154 6.10 -14.40 -0.50
CA ALA A 154 6.71 -14.29 -1.82
C ALA A 154 5.96 -15.21 -2.81
N PRO A 155 5.76 -14.78 -4.06
CA PRO A 155 5.13 -15.62 -5.05
C PRO A 155 5.94 -16.91 -5.18
N GLU A 156 5.26 -18.06 -5.21
CA GLU A 156 5.94 -19.32 -5.53
C GLU A 156 6.61 -19.13 -6.90
N ALA A 157 7.91 -19.39 -6.97
CA ALA A 157 8.60 -19.42 -8.24
C ALA A 157 7.93 -20.51 -9.08
N THR A 158 7.14 -20.12 -10.07
CA THR A 158 6.59 -21.05 -11.05
C THR A 158 7.78 -21.67 -11.76
N SER A 159 8.20 -22.86 -11.30
CA SER A 159 9.09 -23.73 -12.05
C SER A 159 8.30 -24.17 -13.27
N ALA A 160 8.47 -23.43 -14.37
CA ALA A 160 8.00 -23.86 -15.68
C ALA A 160 8.73 -25.17 -16.05
N PRO A 161 8.01 -26.15 -16.63
CA PRO A 161 8.60 -27.43 -17.05
C PRO A 161 9.60 -27.28 -18.20
#